data_AF-A0A7S1XWK2-F1
#
_entry.id   AF-A0A7S1XWK2-F1
#
_cell.length_a   1.000
_cell.length_b   1.000
_cell.length_c   1.000
_cell.angle_alpha   90.00
_cell.angle_beta   90.00
_cell.angle_gamma   90.00
#
_symmetry.space_group_name_H-M   'P 1'
#
loop_
_entity.id
_entity.type
_entity.pdbx_description
1 polymer ?
#
loop_
_entity_poly.entity_id
_entity_poly.type
_entity_poly.pdbx_seq_one_letter_code
_entity_poly.pdbx_strand_id
1 'polypeptide(L)'
;MAALNMLRLALMPATDIEDLEAGHRAYLENSKDWLEGPQLCSYKGSVHLAWSFPLPQATYLMGGMGLHAFLMFVPALCIGGLTELDSFSFLLLTGPVMAMIVAPNTLEQPSTWCFISIGQVCIGAMSSMMQLKTRPALAATRAEDLKEPLIEG
;
A
#
# COMPACT_ATOMS: atom_id res chain seq x y z
N MET A 1 11.48 -8.01 -32.17
CA MET A 1 11.12 -6.57 -32.06
C MET A 1 10.69 -6.18 -30.65
N ALA A 2 9.83 -6.93 -29.95
CA ALA A 2 9.44 -6.62 -28.56
C ALA A 2 10.60 -6.59 -27.55
N ALA A 3 11.52 -7.57 -27.61
CA ALA A 3 12.70 -7.61 -26.73
C ALA A 3 13.66 -6.43 -26.96
N LEU A 4 13.75 -5.92 -28.18
CA LEU A 4 14.61 -4.78 -28.52
C LEU A 4 14.03 -3.46 -28.01
N ASN A 5 12.69 -3.32 -28.01
CA ASN A 5 12.00 -2.17 -27.43
C ASN A 5 12.04 -2.16 -25.90
N MET A 6 11.91 -3.34 -25.26
CA MET A 6 12.10 -3.49 -23.82
C MET A 6 13.56 -3.20 -23.40
N LEU A 7 14.52 -3.66 -24.21
CA LEU A 7 15.95 -3.37 -24.00
C LEU A 7 16.27 -1.89 -24.22
N ARG A 8 15.59 -1.20 -25.15
CA ARG A 8 15.66 0.26 -25.30
C ARG A 8 15.07 1.01 -24.10
N LEU A 9 13.92 0.59 -23.58
CA LEU A 9 13.33 1.17 -22.35
C LEU A 9 14.25 1.01 -21.14
N ALA A 10 15.03 -0.08 -21.08
CA ALA A 10 15.96 -0.35 -19.99
C ALA A 10 17.30 0.41 -20.11
N LEU A 11 17.71 0.85 -21.30
CA LEU A 11 19.06 1.38 -21.58
C LEU A 11 19.12 2.87 -21.95
N MET A 12 18.00 3.55 -22.21
CA MET A 12 18.01 4.94 -22.68
C MET A 12 17.16 5.84 -21.78
N PRO A 13 17.75 6.68 -20.89
CA PRO A 13 17.10 7.93 -20.54
C PRO A 13 17.07 8.78 -21.81
N ALA A 14 15.91 9.38 -22.11
CA ALA A 14 15.72 10.19 -23.31
C ALA A 14 16.82 11.26 -23.45
N THR A 15 17.47 11.30 -24.62
CA THR A 15 18.66 12.13 -24.87
C THR A 15 18.35 13.50 -25.47
N ASP A 16 17.12 13.75 -25.94
CA ASP A 16 16.73 15.02 -26.56
C ASP A 16 15.47 15.63 -25.89
N ILE A 17 15.49 16.95 -25.71
CA ILE A 17 14.47 17.71 -24.93
C ILE A 17 13.11 17.74 -25.63
N GLU A 18 13.07 17.76 -26.97
CA GLU A 18 11.82 17.76 -27.74
C GLU A 18 11.08 16.42 -27.69
N ASP A 19 11.82 15.30 -27.72
CA ASP A 19 11.27 13.95 -27.54
C ASP A 19 10.80 13.72 -26.10
N LEU A 20 11.48 14.33 -25.12
CA LEU A 20 11.02 14.42 -23.74
C LEU A 20 9.70 15.19 -23.64
N GLU A 21 9.53 16.33 -24.31
CA GLU A 21 8.31 17.14 -24.23
C GLU A 21 7.10 16.47 -24.92
N ALA A 22 7.29 15.91 -26.12
CA ALA A 22 6.24 15.19 -26.83
C ALA A 22 5.83 13.89 -26.09
N GLY A 23 6.81 13.14 -25.59
CA GLY A 23 6.58 11.98 -24.73
C GLY A 23 5.91 12.34 -23.41
N HIS A 24 6.30 13.47 -22.80
CA HIS A 24 5.76 13.97 -21.53
C HIS A 24 4.28 14.30 -21.62
N ARG A 25 3.84 15.01 -22.67
CA ARG A 25 2.41 15.34 -22.83
C ARG A 25 1.57 14.10 -23.08
N ALA A 26 2.02 13.21 -23.97
CA ALA A 26 1.32 11.95 -24.24
C ALA A 26 1.26 11.03 -23.01
N TYR A 27 2.27 11.11 -22.14
CA TYR A 27 2.32 10.37 -20.88
C TYR A 27 1.37 10.95 -19.83
N LEU A 28 1.30 12.28 -19.67
CA LEU A 28 0.35 12.94 -18.77
C LEU A 28 -1.12 12.71 -19.17
N GLU A 29 -1.42 12.62 -20.46
CA GLU A 29 -2.78 12.35 -20.95
C GLU A 29 -3.21 10.89 -20.71
N ASN A 30 -2.26 9.97 -20.61
CA ASN A 30 -2.52 8.55 -20.41
C ASN A 30 -2.26 8.04 -19.00
N SER A 31 -1.69 8.87 -18.11
CA SER A 31 -1.35 8.41 -16.77
C SER A 31 -2.60 8.07 -15.97
N LYS A 32 -2.65 6.84 -15.47
CA LYS A 32 -3.81 6.30 -14.73
C LYS A 32 -3.45 5.92 -13.30
N ASP A 33 -2.17 5.91 -12.97
CA ASP A 33 -1.68 5.56 -11.64
C ASP A 33 -1.15 6.78 -10.86
N TRP A 34 -1.48 6.81 -9.57
CA TRP A 34 -0.99 7.68 -8.49
C TRP A 34 0.54 7.81 -8.29
N LEU A 35 1.38 7.03 -8.98
CA LEU A 35 2.84 7.13 -8.90
C LEU A 35 3.49 7.41 -10.26
N GLU A 36 2.66 7.49 -11.28
CA GLU A 36 3.07 7.49 -12.67
C GLU A 36 3.42 8.90 -13.12
N GLY A 37 4.66 9.11 -13.57
CA GLY A 37 5.09 10.39 -14.11
C GLY A 37 6.23 10.27 -15.13
N PRO A 38 6.39 11.26 -16.02
CA PRO A 38 7.20 11.13 -17.23
C PRO A 38 8.72 11.01 -16.97
N GLN A 39 9.16 11.38 -15.78
CA GLN A 39 10.57 11.31 -15.37
C GLN A 39 10.67 10.96 -13.88
N LEU A 40 11.81 10.39 -13.47
CA LEU A 40 12.06 10.09 -12.07
C LEU A 40 12.38 11.38 -11.32
N CYS A 41 11.41 11.94 -10.61
CA CYS A 41 11.56 13.20 -9.88
C CYS A 41 10.78 13.20 -8.58
N SER A 42 11.32 13.91 -7.59
CA SER A 42 10.64 14.18 -6.32
C SER A 42 10.31 15.66 -6.23
N TYR A 43 9.06 15.95 -5.91
CA TYR A 43 8.56 17.32 -5.80
C TYR A 43 8.14 17.59 -4.36
N LYS A 44 8.18 18.86 -3.98
CA LYS A 44 7.59 19.31 -2.72
C LYS A 44 6.07 19.31 -2.86
N GLY A 45 5.39 18.38 -2.18
CA GLY A 45 3.94 18.37 -2.07
C GLY A 45 3.43 19.30 -0.97
N SER A 46 2.13 19.24 -0.73
CA SER A 46 1.40 20.10 0.20
C SER A 46 1.58 19.71 1.67
N VAL A 47 1.58 18.41 1.94
CA VAL A 47 1.71 17.76 3.24
C VAL A 47 2.98 16.90 3.30
N HIS A 48 3.33 16.22 2.21
CA HIS A 48 4.53 15.38 2.11
C HIS A 48 5.21 15.44 0.73
N LEU A 49 6.23 14.62 0.48
CA LEU A 49 6.94 14.59 -0.81
C LEU A 49 6.07 13.94 -1.88
N ALA A 50 5.93 14.57 -3.05
CA ALA A 50 5.31 13.95 -4.22
C ALA A 50 6.37 13.26 -5.08
N TRP A 51 6.03 12.10 -5.66
CA TRP A 51 6.98 11.30 -6.42
C TRP A 51 6.43 11.01 -7.80
N SER A 52 7.29 11.11 -8.81
CA SER A 52 7.01 10.79 -10.20
C SER A 52 7.98 9.71 -10.61
N PHE A 53 7.47 8.57 -11.05
CA PHE A 53 8.28 7.48 -11.58
C PHE A 53 7.86 7.18 -13.03
N PRO A 54 8.82 6.99 -13.95
CA PRO A 54 8.54 6.58 -15.33
C PRO A 54 8.18 5.09 -15.35
N LEU A 55 6.99 4.78 -14.82
CA LEU A 55 6.42 3.45 -14.81
C LEU A 55 5.78 3.17 -16.17
N PRO A 56 5.89 1.94 -16.68
CA PRO A 56 5.17 1.56 -17.88
C PRO A 56 3.67 1.41 -17.56
N GLN A 57 2.84 1.78 -18.53
CA GLN A 57 1.38 1.77 -18.40
C GLN A 57 0.86 0.39 -17.97
N ALA A 58 -0.16 0.39 -17.10
CA ALA A 58 -0.82 -0.84 -16.70
C ALA A 58 -1.46 -1.52 -17.92
N THR A 59 -1.13 -2.79 -18.12
CA THR A 59 -1.71 -3.64 -19.17
C THR A 59 -2.17 -4.96 -18.56
N TYR A 60 -2.82 -5.82 -19.34
CA TYR A 60 -3.28 -7.13 -18.84
C TYR A 60 -2.16 -7.96 -18.18
N LEU A 61 -0.93 -7.84 -18.67
CA LEU A 61 0.23 -8.58 -18.14
C LEU A 61 1.12 -7.76 -17.20
N MET A 62 0.84 -6.46 -17.05
CA MET A 62 1.66 -5.55 -16.25
C MET A 62 0.76 -4.82 -15.27
N GLY A 63 0.85 -5.23 -14.00
CA GLY A 63 0.02 -4.69 -12.93
C GLY A 63 0.33 -3.22 -12.65
N GLY A 64 -0.73 -2.43 -12.46
CA GLY A 64 -0.62 -1.08 -11.91
C GLY A 64 -0.49 -1.10 -10.39
N MET A 65 -0.18 0.06 -9.82
CA MET A 65 -0.09 0.26 -8.37
C MET A 65 -1.43 0.02 -7.66
N GLY A 66 -2.56 0.23 -8.35
CA GLY A 66 -3.88 -0.15 -7.84
C GLY A 66 -4.05 -1.65 -7.53
N LEU A 67 -3.38 -2.54 -8.26
CA LEU A 67 -3.41 -3.98 -8.00
C LEU A 67 -2.70 -4.32 -6.68
N HIS A 68 -1.61 -3.61 -6.37
CA HIS A 68 -0.89 -3.79 -5.12
C HIS A 68 -1.77 -3.45 -3.92
N ALA A 69 -2.50 -2.33 -3.98
CA ALA A 69 -3.47 -1.98 -2.94
C ALA A 69 -4.56 -3.06 -2.82
N PHE A 70 -5.14 -3.52 -3.94
CA PHE A 70 -6.16 -4.57 -3.94
C PHE A 70 -5.66 -5.86 -3.26
N LEU A 71 -4.47 -6.34 -3.63
CA LEU A 71 -3.88 -7.56 -3.06
C LEU A 71 -3.48 -7.42 -1.59
N MET A 72 -3.28 -6.21 -1.08
CA MET A 72 -3.01 -5.99 0.34
C MET A 72 -4.28 -6.18 1.20
N PHE A 73 -5.45 -5.90 0.62
CA PHE A 73 -6.73 -5.82 1.33
C PHE A 73 -7.59 -7.08 1.14
N VAL A 74 -7.52 -7.71 -0.04
CA VAL A 74 -8.37 -8.87 -0.40
C VAL A 74 -8.10 -10.13 0.43
N PRO A 75 -6.85 -10.51 0.78
CA PRO A 75 -6.61 -11.69 1.60
C PRO A 75 -7.31 -11.62 2.96
N ALA A 76 -7.38 -10.43 3.57
CA ALA A 76 -8.08 -10.22 4.83
C ALA A 76 -9.60 -10.44 4.69
N LEU A 77 -10.18 -10.05 3.56
CA LEU A 77 -11.59 -10.34 3.23
C LEU A 77 -11.84 -11.82 2.98
N CYS A 78 -10.88 -12.54 2.40
CA CYS A 78 -11.00 -13.97 2.09
C CYS A 78 -10.85 -14.89 3.32
N ILE A 79 -10.05 -14.51 4.32
CA ILE A 79 -9.84 -15.33 5.54
C ILE A 79 -11.11 -15.38 6.40
N GLY A 80 -11.85 -14.27 6.48
CA GLY A 80 -13.18 -14.21 7.12
C GLY A 80 -13.15 -14.24 8.65
N GLY A 81 -13.73 -13.21 9.28
CA GLY A 81 -13.90 -13.09 10.73
C GLY A 81 -14.29 -11.67 11.15
N LEU A 82 -15.06 -11.51 12.24
CA LEU A 82 -15.49 -10.18 12.71
C LEU A 82 -14.30 -9.33 13.21
N THR A 83 -13.31 -9.95 13.85
CA THR A 83 -12.09 -9.29 14.33
C THR A 83 -11.15 -8.88 13.20
N GLU A 84 -11.09 -9.70 12.15
CA GLU A 84 -10.29 -9.43 10.96
C GLU A 84 -10.91 -8.31 10.11
N LEU A 85 -12.25 -8.23 10.06
CA LEU A 85 -12.97 -7.18 9.36
C LEU A 85 -12.78 -5.80 10.00
N ASP A 86 -12.74 -5.72 11.34
CA ASP A 86 -12.47 -4.48 12.06
C ASP A 86 -11.04 -3.98 11.77
N SER A 87 -10.05 -4.88 11.88
CA SER A 87 -8.65 -4.58 11.56
C SER A 87 -8.46 -4.16 10.10
N PHE A 88 -9.14 -4.83 9.17
CA PHE A 88 -9.18 -4.47 7.76
C PHE A 88 -9.75 -3.07 7.55
N SER A 89 -10.91 -2.79 8.15
CA SER A 89 -11.61 -1.52 7.99
C SER A 89 -10.76 -0.37 8.54
N PHE A 90 -10.12 -0.60 9.69
CA PHE A 90 -9.15 0.32 10.26
C PHE A 90 -7.98 0.59 9.31
N LEU A 91 -7.37 -0.45 8.73
CA LEU A 91 -6.21 -0.31 7.84
C LEU A 91 -6.57 0.42 6.53
N LEU A 92 -7.73 0.12 5.95
CA LEU A 92 -8.23 0.74 4.73
C LEU A 92 -8.60 2.21 4.96
N LEU A 93 -9.29 2.52 6.06
CA LEU A 93 -9.76 3.86 6.35
C LEU A 93 -8.61 4.79 6.75
N THR A 94 -7.71 4.31 7.62
CA THR A 94 -6.56 5.11 8.06
C THR A 94 -5.41 5.10 7.06
N GLY A 95 -5.37 4.19 6.10
CA GLY A 95 -4.36 4.14 5.05
C GLY A 95 -4.75 4.95 3.81
N PRO A 96 -5.18 4.30 2.72
CA PRO A 96 -5.40 4.95 1.42
C PRO A 96 -6.52 5.99 1.46
N VAL A 97 -7.60 5.76 2.21
CA VAL A 97 -8.72 6.73 2.31
C VAL A 97 -8.25 8.03 2.97
N MET A 98 -7.54 7.92 4.11
CA MET A 98 -6.97 9.09 4.77
C MET A 98 -5.95 9.80 3.87
N ALA A 99 -5.09 9.05 3.17
CA ALA A 99 -4.11 9.63 2.25
C ALA A 99 -4.78 10.42 1.11
N MET A 100 -5.87 9.91 0.53
CA MET A 100 -6.64 10.62 -0.50
C MET A 100 -7.32 11.90 0.01
N ILE A 101 -7.74 11.92 1.28
CA ILE A 101 -8.37 13.10 1.89
C ILE A 101 -7.33 14.17 2.23
N VAL A 102 -6.17 13.75 2.74
CA VAL A 102 -5.11 14.65 3.21
C VAL A 102 -4.27 15.20 2.06
N ALA A 103 -3.93 14.36 1.06
CA ALA A 103 -3.09 14.73 -0.06
C ALA A 103 -3.95 14.92 -1.33
N PRO A 104 -4.28 16.17 -1.72
CA PRO A 104 -5.06 16.44 -2.92
C PRO A 104 -4.29 16.16 -4.21
N ASN A 105 -2.95 16.08 -4.14
CA ASN A 105 -2.11 15.71 -5.28
C ASN A 105 -1.94 14.19 -5.34
N THR A 106 -2.33 13.58 -6.46
CA THR A 106 -2.25 12.14 -6.67
C THR A 106 -0.84 11.58 -6.48
N LEU A 107 0.19 12.31 -6.92
CA LEU A 107 1.59 11.92 -6.78
C LEU A 107 2.13 12.00 -5.33
N GLU A 108 1.36 12.63 -4.44
CA GLU A 108 1.68 12.81 -3.01
C GLU A 108 0.97 11.79 -2.11
N GLN A 109 -0.14 11.21 -2.59
CA GLN A 109 -0.88 10.16 -1.89
C GLN A 109 -0.01 8.94 -1.49
N PRO A 110 0.87 8.38 -2.35
CA PRO A 110 1.63 7.18 -1.99
C PRO A 110 2.62 7.42 -0.84
N SER A 111 3.29 8.57 -0.81
CA SER A 111 4.22 8.90 0.28
C SER A 111 3.49 9.20 1.60
N THR A 112 2.34 9.86 1.51
CA THR A 112 1.47 10.16 2.66
C THR A 112 0.95 8.87 3.28
N TRP A 113 0.52 7.91 2.45
CA TRP A 113 0.10 6.59 2.94
C TRP A 113 1.25 5.82 3.60
N CYS A 114 2.44 5.83 3.00
CA CYS A 114 3.62 5.22 3.62
C CYS A 114 3.88 5.77 5.02
N PHE A 115 3.81 7.10 5.20
CA PHE A 115 4.02 7.72 6.50
C PHE A 115 3.00 7.24 7.54
N ILE A 116 1.72 7.13 7.16
CA ILE A 116 0.68 6.63 8.06
C ILE A 116 0.88 5.12 8.35
N SER A 117 1.27 4.34 7.35
CA SER A 117 1.50 2.90 7.47
C SER A 117 2.63 2.57 8.45
N ILE A 118 3.70 3.37 8.49
CA ILE A 118 4.76 3.23 9.51
C ILE A 118 4.15 3.34 10.91
N GLY A 119 3.26 4.31 11.13
CA GLY A 119 2.53 4.45 12.39
C GLY A 119 1.66 3.24 12.72
N GLN A 120 0.93 2.72 11.73
CA GLN A 120 0.10 1.52 11.88
C GLN A 120 0.95 0.29 12.27
N VAL A 121 2.12 0.10 11.66
CA VAL A 121 3.05 -0.99 11.97
C VAL A 121 3.60 -0.86 13.39
N CYS A 122 3.95 0.35 13.83
CA CYS A 122 4.37 0.58 15.21
C CYS A 122 3.27 0.21 16.22
N ILE A 123 2.02 0.59 15.94
CA ILE A 123 0.87 0.23 16.79
C ILE A 123 0.63 -1.28 16.81
N GLY A 124 0.66 -1.93 15.65
CA GLY A 124 0.50 -3.38 15.52
C GLY A 124 1.61 -4.16 16.24
N ALA A 125 2.85 -3.68 16.15
CA ALA A 125 3.98 -4.26 16.88
C ALA A 125 3.78 -4.14 18.40
N MET A 126 3.36 -2.98 18.91
CA MET A 126 3.07 -2.80 20.33
C MET A 126 1.93 -3.70 20.81
N SER A 127 0.83 -3.78 20.05
CA SER A 127 -0.30 -4.67 20.35
C SER A 127 0.15 -6.13 20.43
N SER A 128 0.98 -6.58 19.48
CA SER A 128 1.54 -7.94 19.47
C SER A 128 2.41 -8.20 20.69
N MET A 129 3.25 -7.24 21.09
CA MET A 129 4.06 -7.36 22.30
C MET A 129 3.22 -7.45 23.57
N MET A 130 2.13 -6.67 23.65
CA MET A 130 1.18 -6.75 24.75
C MET A 130 0.51 -8.12 24.81
N GLN A 131 0.03 -8.63 23.68
CA GLN A 131 -0.58 -9.97 23.60
C GLN A 131 0.39 -11.06 24.02
N LEU A 132 1.66 -11.02 23.57
CA LEU A 132 2.68 -11.99 24.01
C LEU A 132 2.85 -11.99 25.53
N LYS A 133 2.76 -10.82 26.19
CA LYS A 133 2.82 -10.71 27.64
C LYS A 133 1.59 -11.27 28.33
N THR A 134 0.40 -11.14 27.73
CA THR A 134 -0.87 -11.63 28.30
C THR A 134 -1.12 -13.12 28.01
N ARG A 135 -0.53 -13.68 26.94
CA ARG A 135 -0.66 -15.11 26.57
C ARG A 135 -0.40 -16.12 27.70
N PRO A 136 0.66 -16.01 28.52
CA PRO A 136 0.87 -16.95 29.62
C PRO A 136 -0.21 -16.83 30.70
N ALA A 137 -0.68 -15.62 30.99
CA ALA A 137 -1.76 -15.40 31.95
C ALA A 137 -3.08 -16.00 31.44
N LEU A 138 -3.41 -15.78 30.16
CA LEU A 138 -4.62 -16.31 29.52
C LEU A 138 -4.57 -17.85 29.40
N ALA A 139 -3.38 -18.42 29.15
CA ALA A 139 -3.18 -19.86 29.10
C ALA A 139 -3.37 -20.51 30.47
N ALA A 140 -2.95 -19.83 31.54
CA ALA A 140 -3.18 -20.29 32.91
C ALA A 140 -4.68 -20.27 33.26
N THR A 141 -5.39 -19.17 32.97
CA THR A 141 -6.84 -19.09 33.23
C THR A 141 -7.62 -20.13 32.43
N ARG A 142 -7.30 -20.30 31.15
CA ARG A 142 -7.95 -21.33 30.31
C ARG A 142 -7.69 -22.76 30.82
N ALA A 143 -6.51 -23.02 31.39
CA ALA A 143 -6.19 -24.31 31.98
C ALA A 143 -6.94 -24.55 33.30
N GLU A 144 -7.27 -23.49 34.05
CA GLU A 144 -8.14 -23.55 35.23
C GLU A 144 -9.60 -23.79 34.84
N ASP A 145 -10.14 -23.09 33.84
CA ASP A 145 -11.50 -23.30 33.30
C ASP A 145 -11.71 -24.74 32.79
N LEU A 146 -10.70 -25.32 32.11
CA LEU A 146 -10.75 -26.72 31.65
C LEU A 146 -10.73 -27.75 32.80
N LYS A 147 -10.33 -27.32 34.00
CA LYS A 147 -10.26 -28.16 35.20
C LYS A 147 -11.53 -28.12 36.02
N GLU A 148 -12.38 -27.12 35.83
CA GLU A 148 -13.73 -27.09 36.41
C GLU A 148 -14.57 -28.19 35.76
N PRO A 149 -14.90 -29.27 36.50
CA PRO A 149 -15.57 -30.42 35.93
C PRO A 149 -17.05 -30.09 35.71
N LEU A 150 -17.62 -30.69 34.65
CA LEU A 150 -19.05 -30.80 34.33
C LEU A 150 -19.86 -31.45 35.48
N ILE A 151 -19.89 -30.84 36.66
CA ILE A 151 -20.61 -31.29 37.83
C ILE A 151 -21.47 -30.12 38.32
N GLU A 152 -22.41 -29.67 37.50
CA GLU A 152 -23.72 -29.18 37.95
C GLU A 152 -24.71 -29.36 36.78
N GLY A 153 -25.57 -30.38 36.89
CA GLY A 153 -26.75 -30.58 36.03
C GLY A 153 -26.92 -31.99 35.49
#